data_AF-A0A4Q2XAI4-F1
#
_entry.id   AF-A0A4Q2XAI4-F1
#
_cell.length_a   1.000
_cell.length_b   1.000
_cell.length_c   1.000
_cell.angle_alpha   90.00
_cell.angle_beta   90.00
_cell.angle_gamma   90.00
#
_symmetry.space_group_name_H-M   'P 1'
#
loop_
_entity.id
_entity.type
_entity.pdbx_description
1 polymer ?
#
loop_
_entity_poly.entity_id
_entity_poly.type
_entity_poly.pdbx_seq_one_letter_code
_entity_poly.pdbx_strand_id
1 'polypeptide(L)'
;MKLEILAILAACLVLPLEAQQIKRPERKSLLDADPAVVYLEQTIGKPLELNVIKEASVFSGKDGQHRVGTLKTDQIVKLEAITDKIYRVRGQGKHGDVVGWVAPWAFASKDPDFVENLRKFYERQMQVQALIAEKQVAVGMTLDEVGKSLGKPSKTSVRKTAEGQAGRWEFVIYEEIKNYVTEVDRQTGAVYRRLVSVTRREKSRTAVEFEEDVVTAVEESEDRIGGSVRIVVPPLIFRW
;
A
#
# COMPACT_ATOMS: atom_id res chain seq x y z
N MET A 1 -20.55 -73.00 11.88
CA MET A 1 -19.81 -72.13 12.82
C MET A 1 -19.40 -70.87 12.08
N LYS A 2 -20.02 -69.74 12.47
CA LYS A 2 -19.47 -68.38 12.46
C LYS A 2 -18.96 -67.86 11.09
N LEU A 3 -19.74 -67.14 10.26
CA LEU A 3 -20.30 -65.79 10.52
C LEU A 3 -19.35 -65.05 11.47
N GLU A 4 -18.49 -64.14 10.98
CA GLU A 4 -17.89 -63.00 11.74
C GLU A 4 -16.66 -62.35 11.04
N ILE A 5 -16.17 -62.79 9.87
CA ILE A 5 -14.93 -62.20 9.29
C ILE A 5 -15.18 -61.25 8.10
N LEU A 6 -16.43 -61.12 7.61
CA LEU A 6 -16.72 -60.25 6.47
C LEU A 6 -17.08 -58.78 6.82
N ALA A 7 -16.99 -58.38 8.10
CA ALA A 7 -17.49 -57.09 8.57
C ALA A 7 -16.42 -56.00 8.75
N ILE A 8 -15.13 -56.29 8.52
CA ILE A 8 -14.04 -55.32 8.78
C ILE A 8 -13.59 -54.56 7.51
N LEU A 9 -13.98 -55.00 6.31
CA LEU A 9 -13.54 -54.36 5.06
C LEU A 9 -14.47 -53.22 4.55
N ALA A 10 -15.62 -52.98 5.20
CA ALA A 10 -16.65 -52.05 4.70
C ALA A 10 -16.87 -50.79 5.58
N ALA A 11 -15.97 -50.49 6.52
CA ALA A 11 -16.17 -49.41 7.52
C ALA A 11 -15.10 -48.30 7.52
N CYS A 12 -14.23 -48.21 6.49
CA CYS A 12 -13.20 -47.15 6.40
C CYS A 12 -13.40 -46.17 5.23
N LEU A 13 -14.60 -46.11 4.65
CA LEU A 13 -14.88 -45.33 3.44
C LEU A 13 -15.96 -44.25 3.63
N VAL A 14 -16.00 -43.59 4.79
CA VAL A 14 -16.73 -42.32 4.95
C VAL A 14 -15.95 -41.43 5.92
N LEU A 15 -14.85 -40.85 5.46
CA LEU A 15 -14.36 -39.62 6.06
C LEU A 15 -15.19 -38.49 5.44
N PRO A 16 -15.93 -37.68 6.23
CA PRO A 16 -16.48 -36.45 5.72
C PRO A 16 -15.28 -35.59 5.34
N LEU A 17 -15.10 -35.37 4.02
CA LEU A 17 -14.39 -34.18 3.57
C LEU A 17 -15.23 -33.00 4.08
N GLU A 18 -14.94 -32.54 5.29
CA GLU A 18 -15.17 -31.16 5.62
C GLU A 18 -14.32 -30.38 4.61
N ALA A 19 -14.99 -29.89 3.57
CA ALA A 19 -14.50 -28.83 2.74
C ALA A 19 -14.22 -27.66 3.67
N GLN A 20 -13.02 -27.64 4.25
CA GLN A 20 -12.44 -26.45 4.81
C GLN A 20 -12.52 -25.43 3.68
N GLN A 21 -13.52 -24.55 3.80
CA GLN A 21 -13.58 -23.31 3.06
C GLN A 21 -12.31 -22.57 3.45
N ILE A 22 -11.23 -22.87 2.73
CA ILE A 22 -10.09 -21.98 2.59
C ILE A 22 -10.73 -20.72 2.06
N LYS A 23 -11.02 -19.76 2.96
CA LYS A 23 -11.31 -18.39 2.60
C LYS A 23 -10.12 -17.97 1.76
N ARG A 24 -10.26 -18.10 0.43
CA ARG A 24 -9.27 -17.62 -0.51
C ARG A 24 -9.09 -16.16 -0.14
N PRO A 25 -7.88 -15.71 0.25
CA PRO A 25 -7.65 -14.30 0.44
C PRO A 25 -8.10 -13.62 -0.86
N GLU A 26 -8.96 -12.62 -0.74
CA GLU A 26 -9.48 -11.89 -1.90
C GLU A 26 -8.29 -11.51 -2.77
N ARG A 27 -8.30 -12.02 -4.00
CA ARG A 27 -7.19 -11.86 -4.93
C ARG A 27 -7.19 -10.39 -5.32
N LYS A 28 -6.29 -9.60 -4.72
CA LYS A 28 -6.11 -8.18 -5.05
C LYS A 28 -5.99 -8.05 -6.57
N SER A 29 -6.92 -7.32 -7.16
CA SER A 29 -7.02 -7.18 -8.61
C SER A 29 -5.77 -6.49 -9.14
N LEU A 30 -5.08 -7.10 -10.09
CA LEU A 30 -3.93 -6.48 -10.79
C LEU A 30 -4.37 -5.35 -11.74
N LEU A 31 -5.67 -5.05 -11.80
CA LEU A 31 -6.25 -4.00 -12.63
C LEU A 31 -6.26 -2.63 -11.94
N ASP A 32 -5.92 -2.57 -10.65
CA ASP A 32 -5.95 -1.36 -9.86
C ASP A 32 -4.57 -0.68 -9.81
N ALA A 33 -4.09 -0.27 -10.99
CA ALA A 33 -2.74 0.29 -11.19
C ALA A 33 -2.74 1.71 -11.79
N ASP A 34 -3.90 2.35 -11.90
CA ASP A 34 -4.00 3.69 -12.47
C ASP A 34 -3.43 4.74 -11.51
N PRO A 35 -2.39 5.50 -11.88
CA PRO A 35 -1.74 6.47 -11.00
C PRO A 35 -2.63 7.67 -10.66
N ALA A 36 -3.71 7.91 -11.41
CA ALA A 36 -4.66 9.00 -11.11
C ALA A 36 -5.76 8.58 -10.13
N VAL A 37 -5.84 7.29 -9.78
CA VAL A 37 -6.89 6.70 -8.96
C VAL A 37 -6.31 6.28 -7.61
N VAL A 38 -6.95 6.74 -6.54
CA VAL A 38 -6.60 6.31 -5.18
C VAL A 38 -7.56 5.22 -4.74
N TYR A 39 -7.05 4.00 -4.59
CA TYR A 39 -7.80 2.85 -4.09
C TYR A 39 -7.80 2.81 -2.57
N LEU A 40 -8.99 2.88 -1.98
CA LEU A 40 -9.15 3.03 -0.54
C LEU A 40 -8.86 1.74 0.21
N GLU A 41 -9.14 0.57 -0.36
CA GLU A 41 -8.80 -0.73 0.27
C GLU A 41 -7.30 -0.89 0.55
N GLN A 42 -6.46 -0.22 -0.24
CA GLN A 42 -5.00 -0.28 -0.10
C GLN A 42 -4.46 0.74 0.91
N THR A 43 -5.24 1.77 1.22
CA THR A 43 -4.79 2.94 1.98
C THR A 43 -5.50 3.05 3.33
N ILE A 44 -6.77 2.68 3.40
CA ILE A 44 -7.64 2.71 4.58
C ILE A 44 -8.07 1.28 4.89
N GLY A 45 -7.75 0.80 6.09
CA GLY A 45 -8.06 -0.57 6.50
C GLY A 45 -9.55 -0.87 6.73
N LYS A 46 -10.42 0.15 6.74
CA LYS A 46 -11.87 0.02 6.89
C LYS A 46 -12.61 0.58 5.67
N PRO A 47 -13.65 -0.10 5.16
CA PRO A 47 -14.44 0.40 4.04
C PRO A 47 -15.20 1.64 4.45
N LEU A 48 -15.24 2.64 3.56
CA LEU A 48 -15.95 3.89 3.79
C LEU A 48 -17.34 3.80 3.18
N GLU A 49 -18.36 4.12 3.97
CA GLU A 49 -19.76 4.00 3.57
C GLU A 49 -20.36 5.37 3.27
N LEU A 50 -21.09 5.47 2.16
CA LEU A 50 -21.74 6.70 1.70
C LEU A 50 -23.24 6.46 1.51
N ASN A 51 -24.06 7.46 1.84
CA ASN A 51 -25.49 7.45 1.56
C ASN A 51 -25.76 8.06 0.19
N VAL A 52 -26.55 7.38 -0.64
CA VAL A 52 -27.00 7.91 -1.94
C VAL A 52 -28.19 8.83 -1.72
N ILE A 53 -28.03 10.12 -1.94
CA ILE A 53 -29.10 11.12 -1.78
C ILE A 53 -29.90 11.36 -3.06
N LYS A 54 -29.34 11.01 -4.21
CA LYS A 54 -29.97 11.21 -5.52
C LYS A 54 -29.68 10.03 -6.44
N GLU A 55 -30.67 9.64 -7.23
CA GLU A 55 -30.49 8.62 -8.27
C GLU A 55 -29.40 9.08 -9.25
N ALA A 56 -28.39 8.24 -9.43
CA ALA A 56 -27.22 8.56 -10.24
C ALA A 56 -26.85 7.42 -11.18
N SER A 57 -26.43 7.78 -12.39
CA SER A 57 -25.93 6.82 -13.36
C SER A 57 -24.54 6.33 -12.96
N VAL A 58 -24.31 5.03 -13.10
CA VAL A 58 -23.03 4.38 -12.82
C VAL A 58 -22.33 4.09 -14.13
N PHE A 59 -21.06 4.47 -14.23
CA PHE A 59 -20.23 4.31 -15.43
C PHE A 59 -19.13 3.27 -15.23
N SER A 60 -18.68 2.60 -16.29
CA SER A 60 -17.62 1.59 -16.18
C SER A 60 -16.23 2.21 -16.02
N GLY A 61 -15.98 3.33 -16.71
CA GLY A 61 -14.70 4.02 -16.71
C GLY A 61 -14.71 5.32 -15.92
N LYS A 62 -13.51 5.75 -15.52
CA LYS A 62 -13.29 7.05 -14.87
C LYS A 62 -13.59 8.24 -15.79
N ASP A 63 -13.67 8.02 -17.09
CA ASP A 63 -14.01 9.07 -18.06
C ASP A 63 -15.54 9.24 -18.21
N GLY A 64 -16.35 8.52 -17.43
CA GLY A 64 -17.81 8.52 -17.57
C GLY A 64 -18.30 7.78 -18.83
N GLN A 65 -17.45 6.94 -19.43
CA GLN A 65 -17.80 6.15 -20.60
C GLN A 65 -18.62 4.93 -20.19
N HIS A 66 -19.63 4.61 -21.01
CA HIS A 66 -20.53 3.47 -20.89
C HIS A 66 -21.28 3.37 -19.54
N ARG A 67 -22.58 3.68 -19.57
CA ARG A 67 -23.47 3.48 -18.43
C ARG A 67 -23.68 1.99 -18.17
N VAL A 68 -23.27 1.54 -16.99
CA VAL A 68 -23.43 0.16 -16.50
C VAL A 68 -24.74 -0.01 -15.75
N GLY A 69 -25.17 1.03 -15.04
CA GLY A 69 -26.34 0.94 -14.20
C GLY A 69 -26.81 2.26 -13.63
N THR A 70 -27.64 2.16 -12.60
CA THR A 70 -28.16 3.32 -11.85
C THR A 70 -28.25 2.93 -10.39
N LEU A 71 -27.79 3.80 -9.50
CA LEU A 71 -27.95 3.65 -8.05
C LEU A 71 -29.28 4.25 -7.60
N LYS A 72 -29.96 3.54 -6.70
CA LYS A 72 -31.19 4.02 -6.07
C LYS A 72 -30.85 4.98 -4.93
N THR A 73 -31.74 5.94 -4.69
CA THR A 73 -31.70 6.82 -3.53
C THR A 73 -31.89 6.02 -2.22
N ASP A 74 -31.39 6.56 -1.11
CA ASP A 74 -31.47 6.02 0.25
C ASP A 74 -30.78 4.66 0.44
N GLN A 75 -29.75 4.41 -0.36
CA GLN A 75 -28.90 3.24 -0.21
C GLN A 75 -27.55 3.61 0.42
N ILE A 76 -27.04 2.74 1.29
CA ILE A 76 -25.64 2.75 1.74
C ILE A 76 -24.78 2.02 0.71
N VAL A 77 -23.78 2.70 0.17
CA VAL A 77 -22.81 2.15 -0.78
C VAL A 77 -21.41 2.16 -0.20
N LYS A 78 -20.56 1.24 -0.65
CA LYS A 78 -19.16 1.17 -0.26
C LYS A 78 -18.31 1.94 -1.27
N LEU A 79 -17.46 2.83 -0.78
CA LEU A 79 -16.50 3.58 -1.59
C LEU A 79 -15.22 2.75 -1.76
N GLU A 80 -14.90 2.39 -3.01
CA GLU A 80 -13.73 1.56 -3.34
C GLU A 80 -12.53 2.42 -3.75
N ALA A 81 -12.77 3.45 -4.56
CA ALA A 81 -11.71 4.31 -5.08
C ALA A 81 -12.20 5.73 -5.36
N ILE A 82 -11.26 6.66 -5.40
CA ILE A 82 -11.53 8.08 -5.63
C ILE A 82 -10.59 8.65 -6.68
N THR A 83 -11.10 9.68 -7.35
CA THR A 83 -10.33 10.63 -8.17
C THR A 83 -10.72 12.05 -7.74
N ASP A 84 -10.12 13.05 -8.37
CA ASP A 84 -10.47 14.47 -8.17
C ASP A 84 -11.98 14.74 -8.35
N LYS A 85 -12.65 14.06 -9.30
CA LYS A 85 -14.00 14.44 -9.74
C LYS A 85 -15.07 13.38 -9.59
N ILE A 86 -14.70 12.11 -9.45
CA ILE A 86 -15.64 10.99 -9.44
C ILE A 86 -15.17 9.89 -8.50
N TYR A 87 -16.13 9.15 -7.99
CA TYR A 87 -15.96 8.12 -6.98
C TYR A 87 -16.38 6.77 -7.53
N ARG A 88 -15.55 5.76 -7.30
CA ARG A 88 -15.87 4.37 -7.62
C ARG A 88 -16.55 3.75 -6.40
N VAL A 89 -17.79 3.31 -6.59
CA VAL A 89 -18.59 2.72 -5.52
C VAL A 89 -19.11 1.35 -5.93
N ARG A 90 -19.35 0.52 -4.91
CA ARG A 90 -20.06 -0.77 -4.99
C ARG A 90 -21.38 -0.65 -4.24
N GLY A 91 -22.48 -0.90 -4.95
CA GLY A 91 -23.83 -0.81 -4.42
C GLY A 91 -24.80 -1.73 -5.17
N GLN A 92 -26.10 -1.59 -4.88
CA GLN A 92 -27.16 -2.35 -5.55
C GLN A 92 -27.85 -1.47 -6.60
N GLY A 93 -27.77 -1.88 -7.86
CA GLY A 93 -28.51 -1.27 -8.94
C GLY A 93 -29.90 -1.86 -9.13
N LYS A 94 -30.56 -1.43 -10.22
CA LYS A 94 -31.88 -1.97 -10.62
C LYS A 94 -31.85 -3.47 -10.98
N HIS A 95 -30.73 -3.98 -11.47
CA HIS A 95 -30.59 -5.35 -11.99
C HIS A 95 -29.62 -6.23 -11.19
N GLY A 96 -29.28 -5.84 -9.94
CA GLY A 96 -28.32 -6.55 -9.09
C GLY A 96 -27.17 -5.66 -8.63
N ASP A 97 -26.10 -6.26 -8.13
CA ASP A 97 -24.91 -5.53 -7.67
C ASP A 97 -24.25 -4.77 -8.83
N VAL A 98 -23.93 -3.50 -8.59
CA VAL A 98 -23.30 -2.62 -9.57
C VAL A 98 -22.04 -2.01 -8.95
N VAL A 99 -20.94 -2.12 -9.69
CA VAL A 99 -19.66 -1.46 -9.40
C VAL A 99 -19.38 -0.48 -10.51
N GLY A 100 -19.04 0.75 -10.14
CA GLY A 100 -18.55 1.72 -11.12
C GLY A 100 -18.47 3.13 -10.58
N TRP A 101 -18.26 4.05 -11.52
CA TRP A 101 -17.94 5.44 -11.26
C TRP A 101 -19.20 6.30 -11.22
N VAL A 102 -19.27 7.15 -10.21
CA VAL A 102 -20.40 8.03 -9.93
C VAL A 102 -19.88 9.38 -9.46
N ALA A 103 -20.59 10.44 -9.82
CA ALA A 103 -20.22 11.79 -9.43
C ALA A 103 -20.51 12.06 -7.93
N PRO A 104 -19.68 12.87 -7.24
CA PRO A 104 -19.77 13.12 -5.80
C PRO A 104 -21.11 13.69 -5.33
N TRP A 105 -21.79 14.47 -6.17
CA TRP A 105 -23.07 15.11 -5.85
C TRP A 105 -24.19 14.12 -5.54
N ALA A 106 -24.04 12.85 -5.93
CA ALA A 106 -24.99 11.79 -5.66
C ALA A 106 -24.93 11.28 -4.22
N PHE A 107 -23.88 11.63 -3.47
CA PHE A 107 -23.59 11.09 -2.16
C PHE A 107 -23.68 12.15 -1.07
N ALA A 108 -24.08 11.71 0.12
CA ALA A 108 -23.89 12.43 1.36
C ALA A 108 -23.29 11.50 2.42
N SER A 109 -22.53 12.10 3.31
CA SER A 109 -21.95 11.48 4.51
C SER A 109 -22.65 12.04 5.75
N LYS A 110 -22.46 11.36 6.89
CA LYS A 110 -22.92 11.88 8.19
C LYS A 110 -22.16 13.15 8.59
N ASP A 111 -20.89 13.23 8.22
CA ASP A 111 -20.05 14.39 8.50
C ASP A 111 -20.18 15.45 7.41
N PRO A 112 -20.40 16.74 7.75
CA PRO A 112 -20.54 17.82 6.78
C PRO A 112 -19.22 18.13 6.05
N ASP A 113 -18.08 17.98 6.73
CA ASP A 113 -16.74 18.29 6.18
C ASP A 113 -16.12 17.10 5.42
N PHE A 114 -16.86 16.01 5.27
CA PHE A 114 -16.35 14.76 4.71
C PHE A 114 -15.83 14.90 3.28
N VAL A 115 -16.54 15.64 2.42
CA VAL A 115 -16.14 15.83 1.02
C VAL A 115 -14.84 16.61 0.94
N GLU A 116 -14.67 17.62 1.80
CA GLU A 116 -13.44 18.40 1.90
C GLU A 116 -12.29 17.52 2.42
N ASN A 117 -12.53 16.72 3.46
CA ASN A 117 -11.54 15.79 3.99
C ASN A 117 -11.14 14.72 2.97
N LEU A 118 -12.08 14.21 2.17
CA LEU A 118 -11.83 13.23 1.12
C LEU A 118 -10.98 13.84 -0.01
N ARG A 119 -11.24 15.10 -0.37
CA ARG A 119 -10.41 15.85 -1.32
C ARG A 119 -9.00 16.07 -0.80
N LYS A 120 -8.84 16.56 0.44
CA LYS A 120 -7.53 16.72 1.07
C LYS A 120 -6.76 15.40 1.15
N PHE A 121 -7.47 14.30 1.44
CA PHE A 121 -6.91 12.95 1.44
C PHE A 121 -6.42 12.54 0.06
N TYR A 122 -7.20 12.79 -1.00
CA TYR A 122 -6.80 12.54 -2.38
C TYR A 122 -5.54 13.33 -2.76
N GLU A 123 -5.54 14.65 -2.53
CA GLU A 123 -4.41 15.53 -2.83
C GLU A 123 -3.14 15.09 -2.08
N ARG A 124 -3.27 14.75 -0.80
CA ARG A 124 -2.18 14.16 0.00
C ARG A 124 -1.66 12.88 -0.64
N GLN A 125 -2.55 11.96 -1.00
CA GLN A 125 -2.14 10.65 -1.51
C GLN A 125 -1.43 10.76 -2.87
N MET A 126 -1.84 11.68 -3.73
CA MET A 126 -1.14 11.97 -4.98
C MET A 126 0.28 12.48 -4.74
N GLN A 127 0.47 13.37 -3.75
CA GLN A 127 1.80 13.84 -3.36
C GLN A 127 2.67 12.71 -2.81
N VAL A 128 2.12 11.89 -1.91
CA VAL A 128 2.81 10.73 -1.33
C VAL A 128 3.22 9.73 -2.42
N GLN A 129 2.34 9.41 -3.35
CA GLN A 129 2.65 8.50 -4.46
C GLN A 129 3.77 9.04 -5.36
N ALA A 130 3.76 10.34 -5.65
CA ALA A 130 4.85 10.99 -6.39
C ALA A 130 6.19 10.86 -5.66
N LEU A 131 6.20 11.08 -4.34
CA LEU A 131 7.42 10.91 -3.51
C LEU A 131 7.91 9.47 -3.48
N ILE A 132 7.01 8.50 -3.37
CA ILE A 132 7.34 7.06 -3.41
C ILE A 132 7.96 6.71 -4.78
N ALA A 133 7.39 7.21 -5.88
CA ALA A 133 7.93 6.99 -7.22
C ALA A 133 9.35 7.58 -7.38
N GLU A 134 9.60 8.74 -6.77
CA GLU A 134 10.91 9.39 -6.75
C GLU A 134 11.89 8.80 -5.71
N LYS A 135 11.45 7.84 -4.89
CA LYS A 135 12.19 7.26 -3.75
C LYS A 135 12.65 8.31 -2.73
N GLN A 136 11.80 9.30 -2.49
CA GLN A 136 12.00 10.38 -1.55
C GLN A 136 11.11 10.22 -0.32
N VAL A 137 11.47 10.91 0.76
CA VAL A 137 10.71 10.94 2.01
C VAL A 137 10.43 12.38 2.39
N ALA A 138 9.28 12.61 2.99
CA ALA A 138 8.81 13.91 3.45
C ALA A 138 8.31 13.84 4.90
N VAL A 139 8.34 14.98 5.57
CA VAL A 139 7.69 15.15 6.88
C VAL A 139 6.18 15.00 6.70
N GLY A 140 5.50 14.31 7.62
CA GLY A 140 4.07 14.00 7.55
C GLY A 140 3.70 12.71 6.79
N MET A 141 4.68 12.01 6.20
CA MET A 141 4.48 10.65 5.71
C MET A 141 4.33 9.66 6.87
N THR A 142 3.64 8.55 6.64
CA THR A 142 3.58 7.44 7.59
C THR A 142 4.75 6.49 7.41
N LEU A 143 5.07 5.69 8.44
CA LEU A 143 6.14 4.70 8.34
C LEU A 143 5.92 3.64 7.26
N ASP A 144 4.66 3.28 6.99
CA ASP A 144 4.32 2.35 5.89
C ASP A 144 4.61 2.99 4.52
N GLU A 145 4.31 4.27 4.35
CA GLU A 145 4.63 5.03 3.14
C GLU A 145 6.15 5.19 2.96
N VAL A 146 6.89 5.46 4.04
CA VAL A 146 8.36 5.51 4.02
C VAL A 146 8.95 4.16 3.63
N GLY A 147 8.41 3.07 4.17
CA GLY A 147 8.81 1.71 3.81
C GLY A 147 8.55 1.37 2.35
N LYS A 148 7.46 1.88 1.77
CA LYS A 148 7.18 1.75 0.32
C LYS A 148 8.15 2.56 -0.54
N SER A 149 8.62 3.70 -0.05
CA SER A 149 9.55 4.58 -0.78
C SER A 149 11.01 4.08 -0.74
N LEU A 150 11.55 3.86 0.46
CA LEU A 150 12.97 3.52 0.67
C LEU A 150 13.23 2.02 0.90
N GLY A 151 12.19 1.23 1.11
CA GLY A 151 12.31 -0.19 1.43
C GLY A 151 12.56 -0.43 2.93
N LYS A 152 13.36 -1.46 3.24
CA LYS A 152 13.63 -1.83 4.64
C LYS A 152 14.72 -0.94 5.24
N PRO A 153 14.52 -0.42 6.46
CA PRO A 153 15.55 0.34 7.15
C PRO A 153 16.77 -0.54 7.45
N SER A 154 17.96 0.09 7.43
CA SER A 154 19.22 -0.56 7.79
C SER A 154 19.39 -0.66 9.30
N LYS A 155 18.96 0.37 10.03
CA LYS A 155 18.92 0.40 11.50
C LYS A 155 17.58 0.97 11.96
N THR A 156 17.05 0.41 13.05
CA THR A 156 15.80 0.84 13.66
C THR A 156 16.01 1.06 15.14
N SER A 157 15.71 2.27 15.63
CA SER A 157 15.60 2.59 17.04
C SER A 157 14.15 2.97 17.33
N VAL A 158 13.52 2.30 18.29
CA VAL A 158 12.14 2.57 18.69
C VAL A 158 12.08 2.68 20.20
N ARG A 159 11.54 3.80 20.69
CA ARG A 159 11.26 4.07 22.09
C ARG A 159 9.75 4.09 22.29
N LYS A 160 9.26 3.26 23.20
CA LYS A 160 7.84 3.21 23.59
C LYS A 160 7.70 3.82 24.97
N THR A 161 6.97 4.93 25.06
CA THR A 161 6.68 5.65 26.32
C THR A 161 5.17 5.63 26.57
N ALA A 162 4.75 6.04 27.77
CA ALA A 162 3.33 6.14 28.11
C ALA A 162 2.57 7.13 27.20
N GLU A 163 3.28 8.14 26.68
CA GLU A 163 2.74 9.19 25.80
C GLU A 163 2.66 8.76 24.33
N GLY A 164 3.32 7.67 23.91
CA GLY A 164 3.32 7.23 22.53
C GLY A 164 4.54 6.43 22.10
N GLN A 165 4.65 6.19 20.79
CA GLN A 165 5.80 5.53 20.15
C GLN A 165 6.60 6.57 19.36
N ALA A 166 7.88 6.73 19.69
CA ALA A 166 8.80 7.57 18.95
C ALA A 166 10.03 6.77 18.53
N GLY A 167 10.71 7.17 17.46
CA GLY A 167 11.88 6.44 17.01
C GLY A 167 12.64 7.09 15.87
N ARG A 168 13.72 6.42 15.48
CA ARG A 168 14.61 6.83 14.40
C ARG A 168 14.93 5.62 13.53
N TRP A 169 14.65 5.73 12.24
CA TRP A 169 15.00 4.75 11.23
C TRP A 169 16.12 5.30 10.34
N GLU A 170 17.15 4.50 10.09
CA GLU A 170 18.26 4.90 9.24
C GLU A 170 18.34 4.00 8.02
N PHE A 171 18.39 4.63 6.84
CA PHE A 171 18.54 4.00 5.55
C PHE A 171 19.93 4.33 5.05
N VAL A 172 20.81 3.33 5.02
CA VAL A 172 22.21 3.51 4.63
C VAL A 172 22.46 2.74 3.35
N ILE A 173 22.82 3.47 2.29
CA ILE A 173 23.24 2.89 1.02
C ILE A 173 24.74 2.72 1.06
N TYR A 174 25.20 1.49 0.85
CA TYR A 174 26.61 1.16 0.81
C TYR A 174 27.06 0.84 -0.61
N GLU A 175 28.25 1.29 -0.94
CA GLU A 175 28.96 0.94 -2.17
C GLU A 175 30.06 -0.07 -1.85
N GLU A 176 30.06 -1.19 -2.58
CA GLU A 176 31.11 -2.20 -2.48
C GLU A 176 32.21 -1.92 -3.49
N ILE A 177 33.36 -1.52 -3.00
CA ILE A 177 34.55 -1.27 -3.80
C ILE A 177 35.39 -2.54 -3.79
N LYS A 178 35.50 -3.18 -4.96
CA LYS A 178 36.29 -4.39 -5.16
C LYS A 178 37.75 -4.02 -5.44
N ASN A 179 38.64 -4.45 -4.56
CA ASN A 179 40.09 -4.23 -4.69
C ASN A 179 40.73 -5.43 -5.36
N TYR A 180 41.40 -5.19 -6.48
CA TYR A 180 42.10 -6.21 -7.25
C TYR A 180 43.60 -5.98 -7.20
N VAL A 181 44.37 -7.05 -7.10
CA VAL A 181 45.81 -7.03 -7.34
C VAL A 181 46.11 -7.74 -8.65
N THR A 182 47.13 -7.26 -9.34
CA THR A 182 47.62 -7.87 -10.56
C THR A 182 48.70 -8.87 -10.18
N GLU A 183 48.50 -10.13 -10.55
CA GLU A 183 49.47 -11.19 -10.37
C GLU A 183 49.93 -11.73 -11.72
N VAL A 184 51.16 -12.23 -11.74
CA VAL A 184 51.72 -12.92 -12.91
C VAL A 184 51.84 -14.38 -12.54
N ASP A 185 51.22 -15.25 -13.33
CA ASP A 185 51.38 -16.67 -13.20
C ASP A 185 52.84 -17.04 -13.47
N ARG A 186 53.49 -17.69 -12.49
CA ARG A 186 54.91 -18.05 -12.55
C ARG A 186 55.22 -19.11 -13.61
N GLN A 187 54.25 -19.95 -13.99
CA GLN A 187 54.47 -21.00 -14.98
C GLN A 187 54.23 -20.54 -16.41
N THR A 188 53.21 -19.71 -16.63
CA THR A 188 52.77 -19.30 -17.97
C THR A 188 53.17 -17.87 -18.34
N GLY A 189 53.58 -17.05 -17.37
CA GLY A 189 53.85 -15.62 -17.56
C GLY A 189 52.59 -14.79 -17.79
N ALA A 190 51.39 -15.41 -17.73
CA ALA A 190 50.14 -14.72 -17.97
C ALA A 190 49.78 -13.78 -16.80
N VAL A 191 49.36 -12.57 -17.15
CA VAL A 191 48.93 -11.56 -16.17
C VAL A 191 47.43 -11.71 -15.92
N TYR A 192 47.03 -11.85 -14.65
CA TYR A 192 45.62 -11.91 -14.28
C TYR A 192 45.32 -11.04 -13.05
N ARG A 193 44.06 -10.60 -12.94
CA ARG A 193 43.58 -9.81 -11.80
C ARG A 193 42.95 -10.74 -10.76
N ARG A 194 43.48 -10.73 -9.54
CA ARG A 194 42.90 -11.46 -8.41
C ARG A 194 42.15 -10.49 -7.50
N LEU A 195 40.90 -10.79 -7.17
CA LEU A 195 40.16 -10.05 -6.16
C LEU A 195 40.79 -10.32 -4.80
N VAL A 196 41.19 -9.28 -4.08
CA VAL A 196 41.85 -9.40 -2.76
C VAL A 196 40.90 -9.06 -1.63
N SER A 197 40.15 -7.97 -1.77
CA SER A 197 39.21 -7.55 -0.73
C SER A 197 38.04 -6.79 -1.35
N VAL A 198 36.93 -6.78 -0.61
CA VAL A 198 35.77 -5.95 -0.90
C VAL A 198 35.62 -4.99 0.27
N THR A 199 35.79 -3.70 0.01
CA THR A 199 35.61 -2.65 1.01
C THR A 199 34.22 -2.08 0.86
N ARG A 200 33.42 -2.11 1.93
CA ARG A 200 32.09 -1.52 1.96
C ARG A 200 32.20 -0.07 2.46
N ARG A 201 31.86 0.89 1.61
CA ARG A 201 31.87 2.32 1.93
C ARG A 201 30.43 2.83 2.03
N GLU A 202 30.13 3.65 3.03
CA GLU A 202 28.87 4.37 3.12
C GLU A 202 28.82 5.41 2.00
N LYS A 203 27.76 5.38 1.18
CA LYS A 203 27.58 6.29 0.04
C LYS A 203 26.57 7.38 0.35
N SER A 204 25.49 7.03 1.05
CA SER A 204 24.47 7.99 1.48
C SER A 204 23.71 7.44 2.67
N ARG A 205 23.25 8.34 3.54
CA ARG A 205 22.41 8.02 4.69
C ARG A 205 21.22 8.96 4.80
N THR A 206 20.05 8.37 4.96
CA THR A 206 18.81 9.08 5.28
C THR A 206 18.32 8.59 6.64
N ALA A 207 18.28 9.48 7.62
CA ALA A 207 17.67 9.22 8.91
C ALA A 207 16.28 9.86 8.97
N VAL A 208 15.31 9.09 9.44
CA VAL A 208 13.90 9.48 9.54
C VAL A 208 13.50 9.35 11.00
N GLU A 209 13.11 10.46 11.60
CA GLU A 209 12.58 10.52 12.95
C GLU A 209 11.05 10.56 12.89
N PHE A 210 10.40 9.83 13.78
CA PHE A 210 8.96 9.69 13.78
C PHE A 210 8.39 9.66 15.19
N GLU A 211 7.15 10.11 15.29
CA GLU A 211 6.30 10.07 16.47
C GLU A 211 4.91 9.59 16.04
N GLU A 212 4.31 8.67 16.81
CA GLU A 212 2.98 8.11 16.53
C GLU A 212 2.82 7.58 15.09
N ASP A 213 3.88 6.94 14.58
CA ASP A 213 4.00 6.40 13.21
C ASP A 213 3.96 7.45 12.07
N VAL A 214 4.12 8.73 12.41
CA VAL A 214 4.24 9.85 11.46
C VAL A 214 5.63 10.46 11.49
N VAL A 215 6.21 10.73 10.33
CA VAL A 215 7.54 11.34 10.20
C VAL A 215 7.51 12.79 10.67
N THR A 216 8.37 13.13 11.62
CA THR A 216 8.52 14.47 12.18
C THR A 216 9.74 15.18 11.62
N ALA A 217 10.84 14.46 11.37
CA ALA A 217 12.05 15.01 10.79
C ALA A 217 12.74 14.04 9.83
N VAL A 218 13.43 14.59 8.84
CA VAL A 218 14.25 13.85 7.87
C VAL A 218 15.62 14.50 7.80
N GLU A 219 16.65 13.72 8.07
CA GLU A 219 18.06 14.11 7.96
C GLU A 219 18.68 13.34 6.80
N GLU A 220 19.16 14.05 5.78
CA GLU A 220 19.90 13.46 4.66
C GLU A 220 21.38 13.84 4.75
N SER A 221 22.25 12.85 4.59
CA SER A 221 23.70 13.01 4.70
C SER A 221 24.42 12.22 3.61
N GLU A 222 25.53 12.79 3.11
CA GLU A 222 26.37 12.29 2.00
C GLU A 222 25.67 12.16 0.63
N ASP A 223 26.28 12.77 -0.40
CA ASP A 223 26.01 12.70 -1.85
C ASP A 223 24.56 12.84 -2.37
N ARG A 224 23.57 13.05 -1.50
CA ARG A 224 22.26 13.55 -1.92
C ARG A 224 22.35 15.06 -2.08
N ILE A 225 22.24 15.52 -3.33
CA ILE A 225 22.07 16.93 -3.67
C ILE A 225 20.85 17.41 -2.90
N GLY A 226 21.08 18.21 -1.86
CA GLY A 226 20.08 18.64 -0.88
C GLY A 226 18.84 19.18 -1.55
N GLY A 227 17.79 18.36 -1.60
CA GLY A 227 16.45 18.81 -1.92
C GLY A 227 15.88 19.58 -0.74
N SER A 228 15.06 20.59 -1.01
CA SER A 228 14.24 21.22 0.03
C SER A 228 13.43 20.15 0.75
N VAL A 229 13.42 20.17 2.10
CA VAL A 229 12.56 19.28 2.89
C VAL A 229 11.11 19.49 2.44
N ARG A 230 10.53 18.45 1.85
CA ARG A 230 9.12 18.46 1.44
C ARG A 230 8.28 18.14 2.68
N ILE A 231 7.24 18.94 2.91
CA ILE A 231 6.27 18.74 3.98
C ILE A 231 4.96 18.32 3.34
N VAL A 232 4.45 17.17 3.76
CA VAL A 232 3.16 16.63 3.35
C VAL A 232 2.21 16.76 4.52
N VAL A 233 0.92 16.99 4.24
CA VAL A 233 -0.11 17.04 5.27
C VAL A 233 -0.15 15.69 5.99
N PRO A 234 -0.17 15.66 7.34
CA PRO A 234 -0.32 14.41 8.11
C PRO A 234 -1.57 13.61 7.68
N PRO A 235 -1.60 12.29 7.91
CA PRO A 235 -2.73 11.45 7.51
C PRO A 235 -4.04 11.92 8.16
N LEU A 236 -5.10 12.02 7.34
CA LEU A 236 -6.43 12.36 7.83
C LEU A 236 -7.11 11.13 8.41
N ILE A 237 -7.68 11.28 9.60
CA ILE A 237 -8.43 10.23 10.28
C ILE A 237 -9.93 10.45 10.00
N PHE A 238 -10.54 9.53 9.25
CA PHE A 238 -11.98 9.52 9.05
C PHE A 238 -12.69 8.99 10.30
N ARG A 239 -13.70 9.72 10.78
CA ARG A 239 -14.62 9.23 11.81
C ARG A 239 -15.70 8.40 11.11
N TRP A 240 -16.02 7.25 11.67
CA TRP A 240 -16.95 6.24 11.11
C TRP A 240 -18.27 6.25 11.87
#